data_AF-B8MKH7-F1
#
_entry.id   AF-B8MKH7-F1
#
_cell.length_a   1.000
_cell.length_b   1.000
_cell.length_c   1.000
_cell.angle_alpha   90.00
_cell.angle_beta   90.00
_cell.angle_gamma   90.00
#
_symmetry.space_group_name_H-M   'P 1'
#
loop_
_entity.id
_entity.type
_entity.pdbx_description
1 polymer ?
#
loop_
_entity_poly.entity_id
_entity_poly.type
_entity_poly.pdbx_seq_one_letter_code
_entity_poly.pdbx_strand_id
1 'polypeptide(L)'
;MFKSLLSSITGGTNKDYIFPAVNTQEDGPDCLKDCSDCTVHLPDKFHIDSERKIYGKVKPFTTHVLVGTGKSDWVSKPEGERGSLVHALCEVSSKERLMVNASNITAHKDDSSTDRDSATTVLLLPSFQLIDNVTISSVPELVARFIDKTSTSSAETSALKPRPCPHDYVVLLCSHKRRDARCGTSAPLIKKELERHLRPAGLYRDATDERPGGVGIFYVSHVGGHKFSANVLVYRKEEGQLIWLARIRPEHCEGIVKYTILQGKVVHPEFQLRGGFDKERGVTSW
;
A
#
# COMPACT_ATOMS: atom_id res chain seq x y z
N MET A 1 53.24 -17.13 18.81
CA MET A 1 51.79 -16.85 18.85
C MET A 1 51.32 -16.56 17.44
N PHE A 2 50.59 -17.51 16.86
CA PHE A 2 49.97 -17.39 15.54
C PHE A 2 48.79 -16.42 15.60
N LYS A 3 48.75 -15.41 14.73
CA LYS A 3 47.48 -14.85 14.24
C LYS A 3 47.58 -14.68 12.73
N SER A 4 46.81 -15.54 12.07
CA SER A 4 46.64 -15.71 10.64
C SER A 4 46.07 -14.44 9.99
N LEU A 5 46.68 -14.05 8.86
CA LEU A 5 45.95 -13.42 7.77
C LEU A 5 44.84 -14.39 7.33
N LEU A 6 43.59 -13.92 7.31
CA LEU A 6 42.56 -14.47 6.44
C LEU A 6 41.91 -13.30 5.72
N SER A 7 42.27 -13.24 4.44
CA SER A 7 41.62 -12.51 3.37
C SER A 7 40.12 -12.82 3.35
N SER A 8 39.28 -11.81 3.57
CA SER A 8 37.86 -11.87 3.22
C SER A 8 37.72 -11.51 1.75
N ILE A 9 37.61 -12.56 0.93
CA ILE A 9 37.35 -12.53 -0.50
C ILE A 9 35.89 -12.08 -0.72
N THR A 10 35.76 -10.92 -1.35
CA THR A 10 34.70 -10.45 -2.27
C THR A 10 33.33 -11.15 -2.29
N GLY A 11 32.31 -10.40 -1.89
CA GLY A 11 30.92 -10.52 -2.35
C GLY A 11 30.26 -9.13 -2.29
N GLY A 12 30.13 -8.44 -3.43
CA GLY A 12 29.73 -7.03 -3.49
C GLY A 12 28.27 -6.82 -3.09
N THR A 13 28.04 -6.26 -1.89
CA THR A 13 26.73 -5.83 -1.42
C THR A 13 26.47 -4.38 -1.84
N ASN A 14 25.45 -4.16 -2.67
CA ASN A 14 24.97 -2.83 -3.02
C ASN A 14 24.34 -2.17 -1.77
N LYS A 15 24.90 -1.05 -1.29
CA LYS A 15 24.60 -0.43 0.03
C LYS A 15 23.36 0.49 0.06
N ASP A 16 22.51 0.48 -0.97
CA ASP A 16 21.64 1.64 -1.25
C ASP A 16 20.17 1.50 -0.79
N TYR A 17 19.72 0.33 -0.32
CA TYR A 17 18.32 0.10 0.08
C TYR A 17 18.12 0.08 1.59
N ILE A 18 17.03 0.68 2.08
CA ILE A 18 16.68 0.63 3.52
C ILE A 18 16.03 -0.70 3.93
N PHE A 19 15.53 -1.47 2.95
CA PHE A 19 14.88 -2.77 3.16
C PHE A 19 15.87 -3.91 2.90
N PRO A 20 15.89 -4.94 3.76
CA PRO A 20 16.70 -6.13 3.52
C PRO A 20 16.26 -6.82 2.22
N ALA A 21 17.23 -7.33 1.47
CA ALA A 21 16.95 -8.23 0.35
C ALA A 21 16.84 -9.67 0.86
N VAL A 22 16.15 -10.54 0.12
CA VAL A 22 16.21 -11.98 0.38
C VAL A 22 17.63 -12.50 0.18
N ASN A 23 18.03 -13.49 0.97
CA ASN A 23 19.35 -14.11 0.95
C ASN A 23 19.21 -15.62 0.83
N THR A 24 19.77 -16.23 -0.20
CA THR A 24 19.62 -17.69 -0.44
C THR A 24 20.22 -18.57 0.67
N GLN A 25 21.15 -18.04 1.46
CA GLN A 25 21.73 -18.76 2.60
C GLN A 25 20.81 -18.75 3.83
N GLU A 26 19.96 -17.73 3.97
CA GLU A 26 19.06 -17.56 5.11
C GLU A 26 17.62 -17.97 4.78
N ASP A 27 17.14 -17.56 3.60
CA ASP A 27 15.77 -17.71 3.11
C ASP A 27 15.57 -18.95 2.22
N GLY A 28 16.64 -19.71 2.00
CA GLY A 28 16.67 -20.92 1.18
C GLY A 28 16.96 -20.66 -0.31
N PRO A 29 17.33 -21.71 -1.06
CA PRO A 29 17.74 -21.59 -2.47
C PRO A 29 16.61 -21.17 -3.41
N ASP A 30 15.37 -21.27 -2.95
CA ASP A 30 14.17 -21.00 -3.73
C ASP A 30 13.63 -19.58 -3.52
N CYS A 31 14.27 -18.75 -2.68
CA CYS A 31 13.76 -17.41 -2.36
C CYS A 31 13.75 -16.43 -3.55
N LEU A 32 14.55 -16.71 -4.58
CA LEU A 32 14.62 -15.97 -5.84
C LEU A 32 13.90 -16.68 -6.99
N LYS A 33 13.28 -17.84 -6.74
CA LYS A 33 12.56 -18.57 -7.78
C LYS A 33 11.17 -17.99 -7.94
N ASP A 34 10.85 -17.67 -9.18
CA ASP A 34 9.48 -17.37 -9.57
C ASP A 34 8.58 -18.59 -9.38
N CYS A 35 7.31 -18.30 -9.14
CA CYS A 35 6.26 -19.29 -9.01
C CYS A 35 6.21 -20.27 -10.19
N SER A 36 6.25 -21.57 -9.89
CA SER A 36 6.29 -22.64 -10.90
C SER A 36 4.92 -23.18 -11.33
N ASP A 37 3.88 -22.95 -10.52
CA ASP A 37 2.52 -23.46 -10.71
C ASP A 37 1.49 -22.34 -10.94
N CYS A 38 1.96 -21.12 -11.22
CA CYS A 38 1.11 -19.97 -11.45
C CYS A 38 0.28 -20.17 -12.73
N THR A 39 -1.05 -20.08 -12.58
CA THR A 39 -2.01 -20.21 -13.70
C THR A 39 -2.51 -18.87 -14.21
N VAL A 40 -2.15 -17.78 -13.53
CA VAL A 40 -2.52 -16.41 -13.87
C VAL A 40 -1.34 -15.76 -14.56
N HIS A 41 -1.55 -15.19 -15.74
CA HIS A 41 -0.52 -14.48 -16.49
C HIS A 41 -1.03 -13.12 -16.96
N LEU A 42 -0.11 -12.17 -17.11
CA LEU A 42 -0.40 -10.92 -17.79
C LEU A 42 -0.65 -11.19 -19.29
N PRO A 43 -1.50 -10.40 -19.98
CA PRO A 43 -1.69 -10.55 -21.42
C PRO A 43 -0.39 -10.35 -22.21
N ASP A 44 -0.22 -11.06 -23.33
CA ASP A 44 1.02 -11.00 -24.13
C ASP A 44 1.42 -9.57 -24.56
N LYS A 45 0.43 -8.71 -24.82
CA LYS A 45 0.64 -7.31 -25.23
C LYS A 45 0.81 -6.35 -24.04
N PHE A 46 1.04 -6.87 -22.83
CA PHE A 46 1.25 -6.08 -21.64
C PHE A 46 2.69 -5.55 -21.58
N HIS A 47 2.91 -4.38 -22.17
CA HIS A 47 4.23 -3.74 -22.21
C HIS A 47 4.39 -2.69 -21.11
N ILE A 48 5.50 -2.78 -20.39
CA ILE A 48 5.92 -1.83 -19.35
C ILE A 48 7.37 -1.42 -19.58
N ASP A 49 7.76 -0.31 -18.97
CA ASP A 49 9.15 0.16 -18.96
C ASP A 49 9.96 -0.66 -17.93
N SER A 50 10.78 -1.58 -18.42
CA SER A 50 11.68 -2.44 -17.63
C SER A 50 13.08 -1.87 -17.45
N GLU A 51 13.44 -0.79 -18.15
CA GLU A 51 14.82 -0.32 -18.24
C GLU A 51 15.13 0.83 -17.28
N ARG A 52 14.19 1.76 -17.10
CA ARG A 52 14.46 2.94 -16.27
C ARG A 52 14.71 2.55 -14.81
N LYS A 53 15.64 3.24 -14.16
CA LYS A 53 15.79 3.16 -12.69
C LYS A 53 14.55 3.78 -12.04
N ILE A 54 13.88 3.00 -11.20
CA ILE A 54 12.61 3.40 -10.56
C ILE A 54 12.75 3.71 -9.07
N TYR A 55 13.81 3.20 -8.43
CA TYR A 55 14.14 3.50 -7.04
C TYR A 55 14.53 4.97 -6.88
N GLY A 56 14.08 5.61 -5.80
CA GLY A 56 14.49 6.98 -5.51
C GLY A 56 13.75 8.04 -6.33
N LYS A 57 12.57 7.70 -6.89
CA LYS A 57 11.79 8.53 -7.83
C LYS A 57 10.32 8.70 -7.41
N VAL A 58 9.99 8.38 -6.17
CA VAL A 58 8.67 8.58 -5.58
C VAL A 58 8.65 9.93 -4.87
N LYS A 59 7.58 10.71 -5.04
CA LYS A 59 7.39 11.91 -4.22
C LYS A 59 7.13 11.44 -2.78
N PRO A 60 7.95 11.84 -1.79
CA PRO A 60 7.72 11.36 -0.43
C PRO A 60 6.33 11.78 0.10
N PHE A 61 5.88 11.21 1.21
CA PHE A 61 4.71 11.65 1.95
C PHE A 61 4.79 11.11 3.38
N THR A 62 4.00 11.66 4.30
CA THR A 62 4.01 11.24 5.70
C THR A 62 2.79 10.40 6.04
N THR A 63 1.62 10.82 5.52
CA THR A 63 0.33 10.19 5.75
C THR A 63 -0.34 9.88 4.42
N HIS A 64 -0.75 8.62 4.25
CA HIS A 64 -1.56 8.18 3.12
C HIS A 64 -3.02 8.05 3.58
N VAL A 65 -3.87 8.84 2.95
CA VAL A 65 -5.31 8.92 3.22
C VAL A 65 -6.05 8.15 2.13
N LEU A 66 -6.67 7.03 2.50
CA LEU A 66 -7.49 6.23 1.60
C LEU A 66 -8.95 6.54 1.82
N VAL A 67 -9.60 7.12 0.82
CA VAL A 67 -11.02 7.50 0.86
C VAL A 67 -11.87 6.35 0.36
N GLY A 68 -12.73 5.79 1.20
CA GLY A 68 -13.67 4.74 0.82
C GLY A 68 -14.69 5.25 -0.20
N THR A 69 -14.75 4.61 -1.36
CA THR A 69 -15.73 4.95 -2.41
C THR A 69 -16.57 3.75 -2.83
N GLY A 70 -16.21 2.54 -2.40
CA GLY A 70 -16.78 1.28 -2.90
C GLY A 70 -16.53 1.00 -4.39
N LYS A 71 -15.81 1.86 -5.10
CA LYS A 71 -15.52 1.74 -6.53
C LYS A 71 -14.17 1.06 -6.76
N SER A 72 -14.02 0.41 -7.91
CA SER A 72 -12.74 -0.20 -8.35
C SER A 72 -12.05 0.55 -9.49
N ASP A 73 -12.65 1.62 -10.01
CA ASP A 73 -12.07 2.54 -11.01
C ASP A 73 -12.64 3.95 -10.79
N TRP A 74 -11.91 4.97 -11.23
CA TRP A 74 -12.23 6.38 -10.98
C TRP A 74 -11.99 7.24 -12.23
N VAL A 75 -12.42 8.51 -12.18
CA VAL A 75 -12.02 9.52 -13.17
C VAL A 75 -10.51 9.69 -13.19
N SER A 76 -9.93 10.04 -14.35
CA SER A 76 -8.45 10.10 -14.57
C SER A 76 -7.67 10.89 -13.52
N LYS A 77 -8.30 11.91 -12.93
CA LYS A 77 -7.76 12.76 -11.87
C LYS A 77 -8.82 12.95 -10.78
N PRO A 78 -8.95 12.01 -9.84
CA PRO A 78 -9.92 12.14 -8.74
C PRO A 78 -9.70 13.40 -7.91
N GLU A 79 -8.46 13.87 -7.83
CA GLU A 79 -8.09 15.13 -7.18
C GLU A 79 -8.69 16.37 -7.85
N GLY A 80 -9.12 16.28 -9.12
CA GLY A 80 -9.74 17.38 -9.85
C GLY A 80 -11.27 17.42 -9.76
N GLU A 81 -11.90 16.42 -9.15
CA GLU A 81 -13.35 16.31 -9.04
C GLU A 81 -13.87 17.21 -7.90
N ARG A 82 -14.14 18.48 -8.22
CA ARG A 82 -14.67 19.47 -7.26
C ARG A 82 -15.95 18.94 -6.60
N GLY A 83 -16.05 19.16 -5.29
CA GLY A 83 -17.16 18.64 -4.49
C GLY A 83 -17.02 17.16 -4.10
N SER A 84 -15.88 16.51 -4.38
CA SER A 84 -15.56 15.20 -3.82
C SER A 84 -14.71 15.32 -2.53
N LEU A 85 -14.78 14.29 -1.69
CA LEU A 85 -13.94 14.20 -0.48
C LEU A 85 -12.45 14.08 -0.81
N VAL A 86 -12.10 13.39 -1.90
CA VAL A 86 -10.71 13.29 -2.38
C VAL A 86 -10.17 14.68 -2.73
N HIS A 87 -10.92 15.46 -3.50
CA HIS A 87 -10.55 16.84 -3.83
C HIS A 87 -10.39 17.70 -2.56
N ALA A 88 -11.35 17.64 -1.63
CA ALA A 88 -11.27 18.41 -0.39
C ALA A 88 -10.01 18.08 0.44
N LEU A 89 -9.62 16.80 0.51
CA LEU A 89 -8.40 16.36 1.19
C LEU A 89 -7.11 16.70 0.42
N CYS A 90 -7.16 16.88 -0.90
CA CYS A 90 -6.02 17.38 -1.67
C CYS A 90 -5.79 18.88 -1.48
N GLU A 91 -6.85 19.66 -1.25
CA GLU A 91 -6.80 21.12 -1.11
C GLU A 91 -6.62 21.59 0.34
N VAL A 92 -6.88 20.72 1.33
CA VAL A 92 -6.78 21.10 2.75
C VAL A 92 -5.33 21.38 3.16
N SER A 93 -5.14 22.40 3.98
CA SER A 93 -3.86 22.67 4.62
C SER A 93 -3.58 21.63 5.71
N SER A 94 -2.38 21.06 5.69
CA SER A 94 -1.91 20.03 6.62
C SER A 94 -0.45 20.31 6.95
N LYS A 95 -0.03 20.10 8.20
CA LYS A 95 1.39 20.22 8.61
C LYS A 95 2.24 19.14 7.95
N GLU A 96 1.64 17.98 7.73
CA GLU A 96 2.28 16.85 7.06
C GLU A 96 1.91 16.78 5.58
N ARG A 97 2.78 16.17 4.77
CA ARG A 97 2.45 15.94 3.36
C ARG A 97 1.57 14.71 3.21
N LEU A 98 0.40 14.93 2.59
CA LEU A 98 -0.59 13.90 2.34
C LEU A 98 -0.40 13.26 0.96
N MET A 99 -0.55 11.94 0.91
CA MET A 99 -0.91 11.22 -0.31
C MET A 99 -2.37 10.84 -0.17
N VAL A 100 -3.22 11.24 -1.12
CA VAL A 100 -4.66 10.98 -1.05
C VAL A 100 -5.04 10.10 -2.23
N ASN A 101 -5.70 8.97 -1.94
CA ASN A 101 -6.22 8.09 -2.97
C ASN A 101 -7.65 7.66 -2.65
N ALA A 102 -8.49 7.56 -3.68
CA ALA A 102 -9.74 6.86 -3.56
C ALA A 102 -9.49 5.34 -3.49
N SER A 103 -10.33 4.62 -2.77
CA SER A 103 -10.21 3.18 -2.56
C SER A 103 -11.56 2.47 -2.67
N ASN A 104 -11.52 1.17 -2.95
CA ASN A 104 -12.69 0.29 -2.95
C ASN A 104 -13.17 -0.08 -1.54
N ILE A 105 -12.57 0.47 -0.48
CA ILE A 105 -13.11 0.41 0.89
C ILE A 105 -14.59 0.85 0.84
N THR A 106 -15.45 0.03 1.45
CA THR A 106 -16.87 0.33 1.62
C THR A 106 -17.08 1.11 2.91
N ALA A 107 -17.93 2.13 2.86
CA ALA A 107 -18.31 2.87 4.05
C ALA A 107 -18.93 1.94 5.09
N HIS A 108 -18.52 2.09 6.35
CA HIS A 108 -19.20 1.44 7.47
C HIS A 108 -20.63 2.00 7.58
N LYS A 109 -21.64 1.13 7.48
CA LYS A 109 -23.04 1.50 7.66
C LYS A 109 -23.46 1.12 9.08
N ASP A 110 -23.74 2.12 9.91
CA ASP A 110 -24.45 1.88 11.16
C ASP A 110 -25.95 1.72 10.84
N ASP A 111 -26.59 0.68 11.38
CA ASP A 111 -28.03 0.37 11.19
C ASP A 111 -28.98 1.51 11.64
N SER A 112 -28.47 2.55 12.31
CA SER A 112 -29.25 3.63 12.92
C SER A 112 -29.29 4.95 12.14
N SER A 113 -28.70 5.05 10.94
CA SER A 113 -28.61 6.34 10.21
C SER A 113 -29.39 6.36 8.90
N THR A 114 -30.50 7.09 8.87
CA THR A 114 -31.38 7.28 7.71
C THR A 114 -30.99 8.43 6.78
N ASP A 115 -29.91 9.19 7.06
CA ASP A 115 -29.62 10.44 6.35
C ASP A 115 -28.11 10.75 6.17
N ARG A 116 -27.32 9.76 5.70
CA ARG A 116 -25.85 9.92 5.52
C ARG A 116 -25.35 9.46 4.14
N ASP A 117 -26.11 9.69 3.08
CA ASP A 117 -25.73 9.30 1.71
C ASP A 117 -24.40 9.89 1.22
N SER A 118 -23.84 10.88 1.92
CA SER A 118 -22.55 11.51 1.59
C SER A 118 -21.38 11.16 2.51
N ALA A 119 -21.61 10.41 3.60
CA ALA A 119 -20.56 10.05 4.54
C ALA A 119 -19.83 8.77 4.11
N THR A 120 -18.54 8.67 4.43
CA THR A 120 -17.74 7.48 4.12
C THR A 120 -16.72 7.17 5.21
N THR A 121 -15.98 6.09 5.01
CA THR A 121 -14.85 5.67 5.83
C THR A 121 -13.54 6.10 5.18
N VAL A 122 -12.60 6.60 5.98
CA VAL A 122 -11.23 6.89 5.56
C VAL A 122 -10.27 5.98 6.34
N LEU A 123 -9.29 5.39 5.66
CA LEU A 123 -8.16 4.69 6.29
C LEU A 123 -6.92 5.58 6.24
N LEU A 124 -6.35 5.85 7.42
CA LEU A 124 -5.10 6.57 7.61
C LEU A 124 -3.95 5.57 7.75
N LEU A 125 -2.95 5.70 6.89
CA LEU A 125 -1.72 4.91 6.92
C LEU A 125 -0.50 5.83 7.08
N PRO A 126 0.54 5.42 7.81
CA PRO A 126 0.74 4.09 8.41
C PRO A 126 0.22 3.99 9.86
N SER A 127 -0.73 4.83 10.30
CA SER A 127 -1.31 4.71 11.66
C SER A 127 -2.30 3.56 11.79
N PHE A 128 -2.73 2.94 10.68
CA PHE A 128 -3.72 1.86 10.64
C PHE A 128 -5.00 2.25 11.40
N GLN A 129 -5.49 3.47 11.15
CA GLN A 129 -6.67 4.02 11.81
C GLN A 129 -7.77 4.28 10.80
N LEU A 130 -8.94 3.66 11.01
CA LEU A 130 -10.15 3.92 10.26
C LEU A 130 -10.93 5.03 10.95
N ILE A 131 -11.43 5.98 10.17
CA ILE A 131 -12.32 7.04 10.65
C ILE A 131 -13.61 6.92 9.83
N ASP A 132 -14.70 6.55 10.50
CA ASP A 132 -16.02 6.47 9.88
C ASP A 132 -16.76 7.80 9.99
N ASN A 133 -17.83 7.94 9.19
CA ASN A 133 -18.68 9.13 9.10
C ASN A 133 -17.97 10.39 8.60
N VAL A 134 -16.95 10.22 7.76
CA VAL A 134 -16.23 11.34 7.16
C VAL A 134 -17.07 11.95 6.03
N THR A 135 -17.32 13.24 6.14
CA THR A 135 -17.93 14.08 5.10
C THR A 135 -16.95 15.19 4.69
N ILE A 136 -17.24 15.90 3.61
CA ILE A 136 -16.44 17.06 3.17
C ILE A 136 -16.36 18.13 4.27
N SER A 137 -17.46 18.41 4.97
CA SER A 137 -17.48 19.40 6.05
C SER A 137 -16.64 18.99 7.27
N SER A 138 -16.40 17.70 7.46
CA SER A 138 -15.57 17.18 8.56
C SER A 138 -14.06 17.19 8.28
N VAL A 139 -13.62 17.50 7.04
CA VAL A 139 -12.20 17.46 6.64
C VAL A 139 -11.29 18.29 7.55
N PRO A 140 -11.62 19.54 7.94
CA PRO A 140 -10.78 20.32 8.84
C PRO A 140 -10.57 19.64 10.20
N GLU A 141 -11.62 19.05 10.76
CA GLU A 141 -11.54 18.30 12.03
C GLU A 141 -10.73 17.02 11.87
N LEU A 142 -10.96 16.27 10.78
CA LEU A 142 -10.21 15.05 10.45
C LEU A 142 -8.70 15.32 10.43
N VAL A 143 -8.29 16.37 9.71
CA VAL A 143 -6.87 16.76 9.61
C VAL A 143 -6.33 17.20 10.95
N ALA A 144 -6.99 18.14 11.63
CA ALA A 144 -6.50 18.69 12.88
C ALA A 144 -6.37 17.64 13.99
N ARG A 145 -7.31 16.70 14.08
CA ARG A 145 -7.37 15.75 15.20
C ARG A 145 -6.60 14.45 14.94
N PHE A 146 -6.69 13.91 13.72
CA PHE A 146 -6.16 12.56 13.43
C PHE A 146 -4.87 12.54 12.60
N ILE A 147 -4.60 13.61 11.84
CA ILE A 147 -3.41 13.71 10.99
C ILE A 147 -2.36 14.58 11.68
N ASP A 148 -2.66 15.87 11.84
CA ASP A 148 -1.73 16.85 12.41
C ASP A 148 -1.62 16.77 13.94
N LYS A 149 -2.60 16.13 14.58
CA LYS A 149 -2.70 15.96 16.05
C LYS A 149 -2.54 17.28 16.81
N THR A 150 -3.08 18.36 16.27
CA THR A 150 -3.02 19.72 16.83
C THR A 150 -4.19 20.05 17.73
N SER A 151 -5.28 19.28 17.62
CA SER A 151 -6.46 19.44 18.45
C SER A 151 -6.68 18.21 19.30
N THR A 152 -6.94 18.43 20.59
CA THR A 152 -7.37 17.42 21.55
C THR A 152 -8.87 17.53 21.86
N SER A 153 -9.64 18.23 21.01
CA SER A 153 -11.07 18.48 21.22
C SER A 153 -11.82 17.20 21.58
N SER A 154 -12.63 17.30 22.64
CA SER A 154 -13.35 16.16 23.22
C SER A 154 -14.30 15.53 22.20
N ALA A 155 -14.39 14.20 22.24
CA ALA A 155 -15.22 13.40 21.33
C ALA A 155 -16.74 13.65 21.47
N GLU A 156 -17.18 14.48 22.42
CA GLU A 156 -18.57 14.61 22.83
C GLU A 156 -19.49 15.22 21.76
N THR A 157 -18.95 16.01 20.82
CA THR A 157 -19.71 16.62 19.73
C THR A 157 -19.31 16.14 18.32
N SER A 158 -18.32 15.25 18.23
CA SER A 158 -17.79 14.81 16.94
C SER A 158 -18.64 13.70 16.33
N ALA A 159 -18.99 13.86 15.05
CA ALA A 159 -19.60 12.79 14.27
C ALA A 159 -18.58 11.74 13.80
N LEU A 160 -17.28 12.09 13.77
CA LEU A 160 -16.20 11.22 13.32
C LEU A 160 -15.98 10.09 14.32
N LYS A 161 -16.04 8.84 13.86
CA LYS A 161 -15.87 7.66 14.71
C LYS A 161 -14.54 6.97 14.39
N PRO A 162 -13.49 7.15 15.22
CA PRO A 162 -12.24 6.45 15.02
C PRO A 162 -12.34 4.99 15.49
N ARG A 163 -11.76 4.07 14.72
CA ARG A 163 -11.54 2.68 15.12
C ARG A 163 -10.21 2.15 14.57
N PRO A 164 -9.58 1.18 15.23
CA PRO A 164 -8.36 0.57 14.70
C PRO A 164 -8.68 -0.23 13.43
N CYS A 165 -7.78 -0.20 12.44
CA CYS A 165 -7.80 -1.18 11.35
C CYS A 165 -7.44 -2.55 11.94
N PRO A 166 -8.28 -3.59 11.73
CA PRO A 166 -8.06 -4.90 12.33
C PRO A 166 -6.88 -5.65 11.70
N HIS A 167 -6.49 -5.31 10.47
CA HIS A 167 -5.48 -6.04 9.71
C HIS A 167 -4.04 -5.66 10.10
N ASP A 168 -3.13 -6.62 10.07
CA ASP A 168 -1.69 -6.40 10.31
C ASP A 168 -1.00 -5.85 9.07
N TYR A 169 -1.56 -6.18 7.90
CA TYR A 169 -1.01 -5.79 6.61
C TYR A 169 -2.09 -5.21 5.70
N VAL A 170 -1.73 -4.17 4.96
CA VAL A 170 -2.59 -3.56 3.94
C VAL A 170 -1.82 -3.51 2.64
N VAL A 171 -2.34 -4.19 1.61
CA VAL A 171 -1.77 -4.18 0.26
C VAL A 171 -2.64 -3.31 -0.64
N LEU A 172 -2.04 -2.31 -1.27
CA LEU A 172 -2.74 -1.42 -2.21
C LEU A 172 -2.30 -1.72 -3.63
N LEU A 173 -3.30 -1.89 -4.50
CA LEU A 173 -3.11 -2.14 -5.92
C LEU A 173 -3.75 -0.98 -6.71
N CYS A 174 -2.94 -0.28 -7.48
CA CYS A 174 -3.47 0.73 -8.40
C CYS A 174 -4.29 0.01 -9.49
N SER A 175 -5.61 0.23 -9.52
CA SER A 175 -6.53 -0.42 -10.48
C SER A 175 -7.06 0.54 -11.54
N HIS A 176 -6.54 1.76 -11.56
CA HIS A 176 -6.99 2.80 -12.46
C HIS A 176 -6.91 2.35 -13.93
N LYS A 177 -8.00 2.49 -14.67
CA LYS A 177 -8.09 2.06 -16.09
C LYS A 177 -8.23 3.22 -17.07
N ARG A 178 -8.73 4.37 -16.60
CA ARG A 178 -8.87 5.57 -17.44
C ARG A 178 -7.51 6.17 -17.79
N ARG A 179 -7.37 6.67 -19.02
CA ARG A 179 -6.13 7.15 -19.67
C ARG A 179 -5.07 6.10 -19.98
N ASP A 180 -4.75 5.19 -19.04
CA ASP A 180 -3.85 4.06 -19.25
C ASP A 180 -4.43 2.82 -18.54
N ALA A 181 -4.66 1.75 -19.30
CA ALA A 181 -5.33 0.56 -18.82
C ALA A 181 -4.41 -0.45 -18.11
N ARG A 182 -3.08 -0.26 -18.12
CA ARG A 182 -2.13 -1.26 -17.58
C ARG A 182 -2.40 -1.58 -16.11
N CYS A 183 -2.66 -0.58 -15.29
CA CYS A 183 -3.01 -0.77 -13.89
C CYS A 183 -4.36 -1.50 -13.73
N GLY A 184 -5.40 -1.07 -14.46
CA GLY A 184 -6.70 -1.75 -14.48
C GLY A 184 -6.67 -3.18 -15.03
N THR A 185 -5.73 -3.52 -15.91
CA THR A 185 -5.54 -4.87 -16.43
C THR A 185 -4.76 -5.76 -15.45
N SER A 186 -3.69 -5.24 -14.84
CA SER A 186 -2.81 -6.04 -13.99
C SER A 186 -3.34 -6.22 -12.56
N ALA A 187 -3.98 -5.21 -11.97
CA ALA A 187 -4.40 -5.26 -10.57
C ALA A 187 -5.34 -6.43 -10.23
N PRO A 188 -6.33 -6.82 -11.05
CA PRO A 188 -7.14 -8.02 -10.81
C PRO A 188 -6.34 -9.32 -10.84
N LEU A 189 -5.35 -9.41 -11.73
CA LEU A 189 -4.49 -10.59 -11.87
C LEU A 189 -3.54 -10.72 -10.66
N ILE A 190 -2.91 -9.62 -10.25
CA ILE A 190 -2.07 -9.58 -9.04
C ILE A 190 -2.89 -9.88 -7.79
N LYS A 191 -4.10 -9.30 -7.64
CA LYS A 191 -4.99 -9.61 -6.51
C LYS A 191 -5.31 -11.10 -6.45
N LYS A 192 -5.72 -11.69 -7.57
CA LYS A 192 -6.07 -13.12 -7.64
C LYS A 192 -4.90 -14.01 -7.19
N GLU A 193 -3.68 -13.69 -7.60
CA GLU A 193 -2.51 -14.50 -7.27
C GLU A 193 -2.05 -14.30 -5.82
N LEU A 194 -2.07 -13.07 -5.29
CA LEU A 194 -1.85 -12.82 -3.86
C LEU A 194 -2.87 -13.58 -3.01
N GLU A 195 -4.14 -13.58 -3.39
CA GLU A 195 -5.18 -14.35 -2.70
C GLU A 195 -4.90 -15.85 -2.67
N ARG A 196 -4.43 -16.41 -3.79
CA ARG A 196 -4.09 -17.83 -3.88
C ARG A 196 -3.03 -18.22 -2.85
N HIS A 197 -2.03 -17.37 -2.61
CA HIS A 197 -0.97 -17.63 -1.64
C HIS A 197 -1.37 -17.28 -0.20
N LEU A 198 -2.22 -16.28 0.02
CA LEU A 198 -2.64 -15.85 1.36
C LEU A 198 -3.71 -16.76 1.99
N ARG A 199 -4.57 -17.38 1.18
CA ARG A 199 -5.65 -18.25 1.68
C ARG A 199 -5.13 -19.50 2.40
N PRO A 200 -4.18 -20.30 1.87
CA PRO A 200 -3.64 -21.46 2.57
C PRO A 200 -2.91 -21.10 3.87
N ALA A 201 -2.34 -19.88 3.94
CA ALA A 201 -1.72 -19.36 5.15
C ALA A 201 -2.72 -18.83 6.19
N GLY A 202 -4.04 -18.81 5.89
CA GLY A 202 -5.06 -18.24 6.77
C GLY A 202 -4.99 -16.72 6.92
N LEU A 203 -4.23 -16.04 6.06
CA LEU A 203 -3.91 -14.62 6.19
C LEU A 203 -4.82 -13.72 5.35
N TYR A 204 -5.49 -14.24 4.33
CA TYR A 204 -6.36 -13.43 3.49
C TYR A 204 -7.54 -12.85 4.30
N ARG A 205 -7.83 -11.56 4.10
CA ARG A 205 -9.02 -10.86 4.59
C ARG A 205 -9.71 -10.22 3.39
N ASP A 206 -10.96 -10.59 3.14
CA ASP A 206 -11.76 -9.92 2.12
C ASP A 206 -12.29 -8.56 2.62
N ALA A 207 -13.06 -7.86 1.78
CA ALA A 207 -13.54 -6.52 2.09
C ALA A 207 -14.52 -6.45 3.28
N THR A 208 -15.12 -7.58 3.66
CA THR A 208 -16.08 -7.69 4.76
C THR A 208 -15.51 -8.41 5.98
N ASP A 209 -14.26 -8.87 5.90
CA ASP A 209 -13.61 -9.64 6.95
C ASP A 209 -12.93 -8.73 7.98
N GLU A 210 -13.59 -8.57 9.12
CA GLU A 210 -13.11 -7.76 10.25
C GLU A 210 -12.31 -8.56 11.29
N ARG A 211 -11.98 -9.83 11.00
CA ARG A 211 -11.14 -10.62 11.92
C ARG A 211 -9.78 -9.95 12.12
N PRO A 212 -9.27 -9.90 13.36
CA PRO A 212 -7.94 -9.37 13.63
C PRO A 212 -6.84 -10.05 12.81
N GLY A 213 -5.82 -9.26 12.53
CA GLY A 213 -4.63 -9.63 11.79
C GLY A 213 -4.86 -9.94 10.31
N GLY A 214 -3.86 -10.55 9.68
CA GLY A 214 -3.93 -10.91 8.26
C GLY A 214 -3.77 -9.72 7.32
N VAL A 215 -4.15 -9.92 6.06
CA VAL A 215 -3.85 -9.05 4.92
C VAL A 215 -5.13 -8.60 4.23
N GLY A 216 -5.42 -7.30 4.30
CA GLY A 216 -6.43 -6.65 3.47
C GLY A 216 -5.83 -6.19 2.13
N ILE A 217 -6.47 -6.54 1.00
CA ILE A 217 -6.04 -6.11 -0.33
C ILE A 217 -7.07 -5.15 -0.92
N PHE A 218 -6.64 -3.90 -1.17
CA PHE A 218 -7.52 -2.84 -1.66
C PHE A 218 -7.07 -2.32 -3.02
N TYR A 219 -8.06 -2.02 -3.85
CA TYR A 219 -7.85 -1.21 -5.04
C TYR A 219 -7.79 0.26 -4.66
N VAL A 220 -6.91 0.99 -5.34
CA VAL A 220 -6.76 2.43 -5.18
C VAL A 220 -6.67 3.15 -6.52
N SER A 221 -7.00 4.43 -6.49
CA SER A 221 -6.82 5.35 -7.62
C SER A 221 -5.33 5.51 -7.98
N HIS A 222 -5.02 6.36 -8.95
CA HIS A 222 -3.67 6.46 -9.49
C HIS A 222 -2.64 6.85 -8.42
N VAL A 223 -1.59 6.04 -8.28
CA VAL A 223 -0.46 6.26 -7.36
C VAL A 223 0.79 6.86 -8.05
N GLY A 224 0.77 7.07 -9.37
CA GLY A 224 1.98 7.42 -10.12
C GLY A 224 2.67 6.20 -10.73
N GLY A 225 3.28 6.36 -11.91
CA GLY A 225 4.15 5.33 -12.50
C GLY A 225 3.41 4.17 -13.20
N HIS A 226 2.32 4.45 -13.94
CA HIS A 226 1.62 3.43 -14.74
C HIS A 226 2.53 2.75 -15.79
N LYS A 227 3.58 3.45 -16.26
CA LYS A 227 4.61 2.88 -17.13
C LYS A 227 5.39 1.73 -16.47
N PHE A 228 5.34 1.60 -15.15
CA PHE A 228 6.00 0.55 -14.35
C PHE A 228 4.98 -0.40 -13.70
N SER A 229 3.77 -0.49 -14.25
CA SER A 229 2.71 -1.39 -13.74
C SER A 229 3.19 -2.86 -13.64
N ALA A 230 2.69 -3.69 -12.72
CA ALA A 230 1.77 -3.39 -11.64
C ALA A 230 2.47 -2.70 -10.47
N ASN A 231 1.84 -1.66 -9.89
CA ASN A 231 2.30 -1.04 -8.64
C ASN A 231 1.62 -1.73 -7.45
N VAL A 232 2.42 -2.12 -6.46
CA VAL A 232 1.97 -2.79 -5.23
C VAL A 232 2.58 -2.06 -4.04
N LEU A 233 1.75 -1.50 -3.18
CA LEU A 233 2.20 -0.85 -1.94
C LEU A 233 1.87 -1.79 -0.79
N VAL A 234 2.88 -2.21 -0.03
CA VAL A 234 2.72 -3.10 1.13
C VAL A 234 2.95 -2.28 2.39
N TYR A 235 1.88 -2.11 3.18
CA TYR A 235 1.97 -1.55 4.52
C TYR A 235 2.03 -2.67 5.55
N ARG A 236 2.94 -2.54 6.52
CA ARG A 236 3.09 -3.46 7.66
C ARG A 236 2.90 -2.66 8.94
N LYS A 237 1.91 -3.07 9.76
CA LYS A 237 1.41 -2.29 10.90
C LYS A 237 2.40 -2.21 12.04
N GLU A 238 2.97 -3.34 12.44
CA GLU A 238 3.89 -3.43 13.57
C GLU A 238 5.11 -2.52 13.35
N GLU A 239 5.76 -2.63 12.20
CA GLU A 239 6.97 -1.86 11.90
C GLU A 239 6.67 -0.43 11.41
N GLY A 240 5.39 -0.06 11.27
CA GLY A 240 4.97 1.19 10.64
C GLY A 240 5.64 1.39 9.27
N GLN A 241 5.72 0.32 8.48
CA GLN A 241 6.53 0.23 7.28
C GLN A 241 5.68 0.34 6.01
N LEU A 242 6.22 0.98 4.98
CA LEU A 242 5.70 0.94 3.61
C LEU A 242 6.81 0.45 2.67
N ILE A 243 6.54 -0.59 1.90
CA ILE A 243 7.37 -1.04 0.79
C ILE A 243 6.59 -0.84 -0.52
N TRP A 244 7.08 0.05 -1.39
CA TRP A 244 6.44 0.32 -2.68
C TRP A 244 7.17 -0.40 -3.81
N LEU A 245 6.50 -1.40 -4.39
CA LEU A 245 6.98 -2.17 -5.53
C LEU A 245 6.30 -1.78 -6.84
N ALA A 246 6.99 -2.03 -7.94
CA ALA A 246 6.49 -1.92 -9.31
C ALA A 246 6.97 -3.10 -10.16
N ARG A 247 6.48 -3.17 -11.40
CA ARG A 247 6.77 -4.24 -12.37
C ARG A 247 6.40 -5.63 -11.84
N ILE A 248 5.41 -5.66 -10.94
CA ILE A 248 4.95 -6.92 -10.37
C ILE A 248 4.16 -7.70 -11.42
N ARG A 249 4.46 -8.99 -11.49
CA ARG A 249 3.79 -10.00 -12.30
C ARG A 249 3.21 -11.07 -11.37
N PRO A 250 2.22 -11.85 -11.81
CA PRO A 250 1.64 -12.91 -11.00
C PRO A 250 2.69 -13.84 -10.39
N GLU A 251 3.71 -14.23 -11.15
CA GLU A 251 4.76 -15.15 -10.72
C GLU A 251 5.60 -14.66 -9.53
N HIS A 252 5.60 -13.35 -9.25
CA HIS A 252 6.30 -12.78 -8.09
C HIS A 252 5.46 -12.83 -6.79
N CYS A 253 4.16 -13.12 -6.88
CA CYS A 253 3.24 -12.94 -5.74
C CYS A 253 3.53 -13.88 -4.58
N GLU A 254 4.03 -15.09 -4.84
CA GLU A 254 4.47 -16.02 -3.80
C GLU A 254 5.58 -15.41 -2.94
N GLY A 255 6.62 -14.87 -3.58
CA GLY A 255 7.74 -14.22 -2.92
C GLY A 255 7.32 -12.95 -2.18
N ILE A 256 6.39 -12.18 -2.75
CA ILE A 256 5.82 -11.00 -2.06
C ILE A 256 5.12 -11.41 -0.77
N VAL A 257 4.32 -12.48 -0.78
CA VAL A 257 3.67 -12.97 0.44
C VAL A 257 4.70 -13.46 1.45
N LYS A 258 5.59 -14.37 1.05
CA LYS A 258 6.55 -15.02 1.96
C LYS A 258 7.56 -14.05 2.56
N TYR A 259 8.06 -13.10 1.78
CA TYR A 259 9.21 -12.27 2.15
C TYR A 259 8.83 -10.81 2.38
N THR A 260 8.07 -10.20 1.47
CA THR A 260 7.77 -8.77 1.58
C THR A 260 6.70 -8.46 2.63
N ILE A 261 5.55 -9.15 2.56
CA ILE A 261 4.46 -8.93 3.51
C ILE A 261 4.87 -9.43 4.90
N LEU A 262 5.35 -10.67 4.99
CA LEU A 262 5.60 -11.29 6.28
C LEU A 262 6.90 -10.86 6.96
N GLN A 263 7.96 -10.58 6.19
CA GLN A 263 9.31 -10.36 6.74
C GLN A 263 9.89 -8.97 6.43
N GLY A 264 9.19 -8.13 5.66
CA GLY A 264 9.72 -6.82 5.24
C GLY A 264 10.94 -6.90 4.30
N LYS A 265 11.18 -8.07 3.69
CA LYS A 265 12.29 -8.31 2.75
C LYS A 265 11.86 -8.11 1.29
N VAL A 266 12.76 -7.63 0.43
CA VAL A 266 12.49 -7.44 -1.00
C VAL A 266 13.22 -8.50 -1.83
N VAL A 267 12.49 -9.14 -2.74
CA VAL A 267 13.04 -10.23 -3.58
C VAL A 267 13.97 -9.69 -4.67
N HIS A 268 13.53 -8.67 -5.41
CA HIS A 268 14.29 -8.05 -6.52
C HIS A 268 14.39 -6.52 -6.35
N PRO A 269 15.13 -6.02 -5.35
CA PRO A 269 15.14 -4.59 -5.03
C PRO A 269 15.66 -3.70 -6.17
N GLU A 270 16.61 -4.18 -6.96
CA GLU A 270 17.15 -3.47 -8.12
C GLU A 270 16.15 -3.27 -9.26
N PHE A 271 15.15 -4.15 -9.38
CA PHE A 271 14.19 -4.14 -10.48
C PHE A 271 12.81 -3.63 -10.08
N GLN A 272 12.36 -3.96 -8.87
CA GLN A 272 10.97 -3.78 -8.43
C GLN A 272 10.80 -2.66 -7.40
N LEU A 273 11.81 -2.36 -6.59
CA LEU A 273 11.66 -1.40 -5.49
C LEU A 273 11.61 0.04 -6.01
N ARG A 274 10.57 0.79 -5.61
CA ARG A 274 10.43 2.22 -5.91
C ARG A 274 10.87 3.11 -4.76
N GLY A 275 10.58 2.70 -3.53
CA GLY A 275 10.81 3.49 -2.32
C GLY A 275 9.91 3.00 -1.19
N GLY A 276 9.87 3.76 -0.10
CA GLY A 276 9.15 3.41 1.11
C GLY A 276 9.74 4.06 2.36
N PHE A 277 9.27 3.61 3.51
CA PHE A 277 9.77 4.03 4.82
C PHE A 277 9.62 2.92 5.84
N ASP A 278 10.35 3.07 6.94
CA ASP A 278 10.27 2.23 8.13
C ASP A 278 10.28 3.18 9.34
N LYS A 279 9.11 3.35 9.97
CA LYS A 279 8.95 4.36 11.03
C LYS A 279 9.64 3.93 12.32
N GLU A 280 9.65 2.65 12.66
CA GLU A 280 10.34 2.16 13.85
C GLU A 280 11.85 2.35 13.77
N ARG A 281 12.43 2.13 12.59
CA ARG A 281 13.87 2.39 12.34
C ARG A 281 14.18 3.86 12.03
N GLY A 282 13.16 4.71 11.85
CA GLY A 282 13.33 6.13 11.52
C GLY A 282 13.97 6.38 10.16
N VAL A 283 13.85 5.45 9.21
CA VAL A 283 14.48 5.54 7.88
C VAL A 283 13.45 5.70 6.78
N THR A 284 13.82 6.46 5.74
CA THR A 284 12.97 6.65 4.56
C THR A 284 13.81 6.58 3.29
N SER A 285 13.20 6.16 2.19
CA SER A 285 13.82 6.09 0.89
C SER A 285 12.80 6.35 -0.20
N TRP A 286 13.01 7.39 -1.01
CA TRP A 286 11.97 7.92 -1.90
C TRP A 286 12.47 8.20 -3.29
#